data_AF-H3H1E0-F1
#
_entry.id   AF-H3H1E0-F1
#
_cell.length_a   1.000
_cell.length_b   1.000
_cell.length_c   1.000
_cell.angle_alpha   90.00
_cell.angle_beta   90.00
_cell.angle_gamma   90.00
#
_symmetry.space_group_name_H-M   'P 1'
#
loop_
_entity.id
_entity.type
_entity.pdbx_description
1 polymer ?
#
loop_
_entity_poly.entity_id
_entity_poly.type
_entity_poly.pdbx_seq_one_letter_code
_entity_poly.pdbx_strand_id
1 'polypeptide(L)'
;MRIVVALTVLLVALASGTTDGAQDAAVCNLACVKGKTCKLQQVQCITTPCNPVPTCVPVETEPPEPVCTKKCSKDEKCMINSADNSQYCLTPCATVRCSSGYTCQVEQVQCIRAPCPPVAVCKPVKTPCPQRVLRTTSNM
;
A
#
# COMPACT_ATOMS: atom_id res chain seq x y z
N MET A 1 44.75 -31.85 -48.79
CA MET A 1 45.67 -32.81 -48.14
C MET A 1 45.50 -32.66 -46.64
N ARG A 2 44.63 -33.42 -45.96
CA ARG A 2 44.86 -34.77 -45.42
C ARG A 2 46.17 -34.90 -44.64
N ILE A 3 46.14 -34.74 -43.31
CA ILE A 3 46.65 -35.75 -42.39
C ILE A 3 45.68 -35.85 -41.21
N VAL A 4 45.08 -37.03 -41.08
CA VAL A 4 44.30 -37.52 -39.94
C VAL A 4 45.18 -38.58 -39.30
N VAL A 5 45.59 -38.43 -38.03
CA VAL A 5 46.00 -39.52 -37.10
C VAL A 5 45.91 -38.91 -35.69
N ALA A 6 44.84 -39.09 -34.92
CA ALA A 6 44.40 -40.28 -34.15
C ALA A 6 45.09 -40.43 -32.77
N LEU A 7 44.24 -40.38 -31.72
CA LEU A 7 44.34 -40.97 -30.37
C LEU A 7 45.61 -40.68 -29.54
N THR A 8 45.52 -40.21 -28.28
CA THR A 8 45.09 -41.05 -27.15
C THR A 8 44.50 -40.27 -25.97
N VAL A 9 43.53 -40.95 -25.36
CA VAL A 9 42.74 -40.66 -24.16
C VAL A 9 43.60 -40.48 -22.90
N LEU A 10 43.31 -39.46 -22.09
CA LEU A 10 43.40 -39.59 -20.63
C LEU A 10 42.24 -38.81 -19.97
N LEU A 11 41.15 -39.54 -19.70
CA LEU A 11 40.13 -39.12 -18.75
C LEU A 11 40.78 -39.07 -17.36
N VAL A 12 40.82 -37.90 -16.75
CA VAL A 12 40.92 -37.79 -15.29
C VAL A 12 39.58 -37.22 -14.82
N ALA A 13 38.68 -38.14 -14.45
CA ALA A 13 37.47 -37.81 -13.72
C ALA A 13 37.87 -37.45 -12.28
N LEU A 14 38.16 -36.18 -12.02
CA LEU A 14 38.14 -35.66 -10.66
C LEU A 14 36.67 -35.46 -10.30
N ALA A 15 36.08 -36.51 -9.72
CA ALA A 15 34.89 -36.37 -8.91
C ALA A 15 35.27 -35.52 -7.70
N SER A 16 35.14 -34.20 -7.82
CA SER A 16 34.97 -33.32 -6.68
C SER A 16 33.63 -33.66 -6.06
N GLY A 17 33.61 -34.74 -5.28
CA GLY A 17 32.62 -34.93 -4.23
C GLY A 17 32.89 -33.88 -3.17
N THR A 18 32.54 -32.63 -3.44
CA THR A 18 32.08 -31.80 -2.34
C THR A 18 30.82 -32.50 -1.88
N THR A 19 30.93 -33.18 -0.74
CA THR A 19 29.78 -33.46 0.08
C THR A 19 29.05 -32.14 0.25
N ASP A 20 28.03 -31.91 -0.59
CA ASP A 20 26.90 -31.09 -0.22
C ASP A 20 26.36 -31.77 1.03
N GLY A 21 26.95 -31.42 2.17
CA GLY A 21 26.40 -31.72 3.47
C GLY A 21 24.98 -31.23 3.37
N ALA A 22 24.05 -32.19 3.37
CA ALA A 22 22.64 -31.96 3.18
C ALA A 22 22.27 -30.74 4.00
N GLN A 23 22.10 -29.62 3.31
CA GLN A 23 21.61 -28.40 3.91
C GLN A 23 20.17 -28.73 4.19
N ASP A 24 19.93 -29.22 5.41
CA ASP A 24 18.62 -29.35 5.99
C ASP A 24 18.07 -27.92 6.00
N ALA A 25 17.39 -27.56 4.91
CA ALA A 25 16.91 -26.22 4.67
C ALA A 25 16.00 -25.92 5.85
N ALA A 26 16.40 -25.01 6.74
CA ALA A 26 15.62 -24.71 7.93
C ALA A 26 14.21 -24.31 7.46
N VAL A 27 13.22 -25.18 7.67
CA VAL A 27 11.83 -24.94 7.26
C VAL A 27 11.06 -24.41 8.45
N CYS A 28 10.26 -23.37 8.22
CA CYS A 28 9.41 -22.80 9.25
C CYS A 28 8.13 -23.65 9.42
N ASN A 29 8.21 -24.69 10.25
CA ASN A 29 7.08 -25.59 10.56
C ASN A 29 6.46 -25.35 11.95
N LEU A 30 6.82 -24.25 12.63
CA LEU A 30 6.37 -23.98 13.99
C LEU A 30 4.89 -23.54 13.99
N ALA A 31 4.06 -24.27 14.74
CA ALA A 31 2.66 -23.90 14.95
C ALA A 31 2.58 -22.68 15.88
N CYS A 32 2.30 -21.51 15.30
CA CYS A 32 2.17 -20.27 16.06
C CYS A 32 0.74 -20.03 16.54
N VAL A 33 0.59 -19.43 17.73
CA VAL A 33 -0.70 -18.94 18.23
C VAL A 33 -1.28 -17.85 17.32
N LYS A 34 -2.60 -17.64 17.38
CA LYS A 34 -3.32 -16.65 16.56
C LYS A 34 -2.65 -15.26 16.66
N GLY A 35 -2.41 -14.62 15.50
CA GLY A 35 -1.76 -13.31 15.41
C GLY A 35 -0.23 -13.36 15.37
N LYS A 36 0.37 -14.54 15.32
CA LYS A 36 1.80 -14.74 15.06
C LYS A 36 2.03 -15.58 13.81
N THR A 37 3.16 -15.37 13.14
CA THR A 37 3.62 -16.14 11.99
C THR A 37 5.04 -16.67 12.22
N CYS A 38 5.35 -17.81 11.62
CA CYS A 38 6.67 -18.40 11.71
C CYS A 38 7.60 -17.67 10.73
N LYS A 39 8.69 -17.08 11.22
CA LYS A 39 9.80 -16.56 10.41
C LYS A 39 11.12 -17.18 10.87
N LEU A 40 12.02 -17.47 9.94
CA LEU A 40 13.39 -17.89 10.24
C LEU A 40 14.21 -16.66 10.64
N GLN A 41 14.74 -16.66 11.86
CA GLN A 41 15.62 -15.60 12.35
C GLN A 41 17.07 -16.06 12.32
N GLN A 42 17.93 -15.24 11.71
CA GLN A 42 19.37 -15.48 11.71
C GLN A 42 19.91 -15.19 13.11
N VAL A 43 20.56 -16.18 13.70
CA VAL A 43 21.18 -16.08 15.02
C VAL A 43 22.68 -15.85 14.90
N GLN A 44 23.25 -15.15 15.87
CA GLN A 44 24.71 -15.10 16.02
C GLN A 44 25.18 -16.34 16.75
N CYS A 45 26.12 -17.06 16.15
CA CYS A 45 26.68 -18.29 16.70
C CYS A 45 28.21 -18.22 16.76
N ILE A 46 28.81 -19.00 17.66
CA ILE A 46 30.25 -18.99 17.92
C ILE A 46 31.02 -19.67 16.77
N THR A 47 30.41 -20.63 16.07
CA THR A 47 31.02 -21.41 14.98
C THR A 47 30.10 -21.45 13.75
N THR A 48 30.61 -21.09 12.58
CA THR A 48 29.84 -21.08 11.32
C THR A 48 29.81 -22.46 10.65
N PRO A 49 28.76 -22.77 9.85
CA PRO A 49 27.63 -21.90 9.46
C PRO A 49 26.52 -21.80 10.53
N CYS A 50 25.97 -20.60 10.74
CA CYS A 50 24.83 -20.42 11.63
C CYS A 50 23.53 -20.78 10.92
N ASN A 51 22.87 -21.85 11.36
CA ASN A 51 21.55 -22.19 10.87
C ASN A 51 20.51 -21.22 11.43
N PRO A 52 19.59 -20.67 10.60
CA PRO A 52 18.55 -19.79 11.09
C PRO A 52 17.53 -20.58 11.90
N VAL A 53 16.97 -19.95 12.93
CA VAL A 53 16.06 -20.58 13.89
C VAL A 53 14.61 -20.18 13.58
N PRO A 54 13.65 -21.12 13.51
CA PRO A 54 12.24 -20.79 13.33
C PRO A 54 11.67 -20.14 14.60
N THR A 55 11.18 -18.91 14.48
CA THR A 55 10.61 -18.12 15.59
C THR A 55 9.22 -17.61 15.23
N CYS A 56 8.27 -17.70 16.16
CA CYS A 56 6.95 -17.07 16.02
C CYS A 56 7.04 -15.57 16.31
N VAL A 57 6.95 -14.76 15.27
CA VAL A 57 6.90 -13.29 15.37
C VAL A 57 5.45 -12.81 15.25
N PRO A 58 5.08 -11.64 15.81
CA PRO A 58 3.80 -11.02 15.50
C PRO A 58 3.60 -10.93 14.00
N VAL A 59 2.39 -11.22 13.52
CA VAL A 59 2.01 -10.84 12.16
C VAL A 59 2.05 -9.32 12.15
N GLU A 60 2.97 -8.75 11.37
CA GLU A 60 2.96 -7.32 11.07
C GLU A 60 1.64 -7.05 10.34
N THR A 61 0.61 -6.70 11.10
CA THR A 61 -0.57 -6.02 10.57
C THR A 61 -0.06 -4.82 9.79
N GLU A 62 -0.58 -4.67 8.59
CA GLU A 62 -0.06 -3.87 7.48
C GLU A 62 0.68 -2.58 7.88
N PRO A 63 1.65 -2.13 7.06
CA PRO A 63 2.32 -0.85 7.27
C PRO A 63 1.30 0.23 7.63
N PRO A 64 1.60 1.12 8.60
CA PRO A 64 0.67 2.16 9.00
C PRO A 64 0.18 2.88 7.75
N GLU A 65 -1.15 2.96 7.59
CA GLU A 65 -1.77 3.54 6.40
C GLU A 65 -1.08 4.87 6.06
N PRO A 66 -0.72 5.10 4.79
CA PRO A 66 0.03 6.30 4.43
C PRO A 66 -0.82 7.52 4.78
N VAL A 67 -0.30 8.36 5.67
CA VAL A 67 -0.96 9.60 6.11
C VAL A 67 -0.47 10.75 5.22
N CYS A 68 -1.42 11.51 4.67
CA CYS A 68 -1.09 12.66 3.84
C CYS A 68 -0.60 13.82 4.72
N THR A 69 0.63 14.29 4.51
CA THR A 69 1.29 15.35 5.29
C THR A 69 1.50 16.63 4.48
N LYS A 70 1.30 16.58 3.16
CA LYS A 70 1.44 17.71 2.26
C LYS A 70 0.39 18.79 2.57
N LYS A 71 0.85 20.03 2.73
CA LYS A 71 -0.03 21.19 2.84
C LYS A 71 -0.61 21.51 1.46
N CYS A 72 -1.93 21.62 1.39
CA CYS A 72 -2.65 22.04 0.19
C CYS A 72 -3.36 23.38 0.43
N SER A 73 -3.80 24.02 -0.64
CA SER A 73 -4.56 25.27 -0.60
C SER A 73 -5.93 25.07 0.09
N LYS A 74 -6.61 26.18 0.44
CA LYS A 74 -7.84 26.17 1.25
C LYS A 74 -8.95 25.27 0.69
N ASP A 75 -9.02 25.13 -0.63
CA ASP A 75 -10.08 24.38 -1.33
C ASP A 75 -9.58 23.05 -1.95
N GLU A 76 -8.35 22.65 -1.60
CA GLU A 76 -7.73 21.43 -2.05
C GLU A 76 -7.72 20.37 -0.96
N LYS A 77 -7.74 19.10 -1.37
CA LYS A 77 -7.57 17.95 -0.50
C LYS A 77 -6.26 17.23 -0.83
N CYS A 78 -5.53 16.90 0.22
CA CYS A 78 -4.32 16.10 0.14
C CYS A 78 -4.68 14.65 -0.18
N MET A 79 -4.05 14.09 -1.20
CA MET A 79 -4.26 12.75 -1.72
C MET A 79 -2.96 11.99 -1.84
N ILE A 80 -3.01 10.68 -1.68
CA ILE A 80 -1.89 9.77 -1.90
C ILE A 80 -2.22 8.88 -3.08
N ASN A 81 -1.28 8.78 -4.02
CA ASN A 81 -1.37 7.84 -5.13
C ASN A 81 -1.00 6.44 -4.62
N SER A 82 -1.92 5.49 -4.74
CA SER A 82 -1.73 4.12 -4.26
C SER A 82 -0.64 3.34 -5.01
N ALA A 83 -0.23 3.79 -6.20
CA ALA A 83 0.79 3.09 -7.00
C ALA A 83 2.22 3.39 -6.54
N ASP A 84 2.50 4.63 -6.11
CA ASP A 84 3.85 5.13 -5.84
C ASP A 84 3.98 5.86 -4.49
N ASN A 85 2.90 5.95 -3.71
CA ASN A 85 2.79 6.69 -2.46
C ASN A 85 3.10 8.19 -2.60
N SER A 86 3.06 8.75 -3.82
CA SER A 86 3.26 10.18 -4.04
C SER A 86 2.07 10.99 -3.52
N GLN A 87 2.35 12.16 -2.92
CA GLN A 87 1.33 13.05 -2.37
C GLN A 87 1.01 14.20 -3.32
N TYR A 88 -0.28 14.41 -3.61
CA TYR A 88 -0.76 15.47 -4.50
C TYR A 88 -1.98 16.19 -3.91
N CYS A 89 -2.24 17.40 -4.42
CA CYS A 89 -3.40 18.19 -4.03
C CYS A 89 -4.45 18.09 -5.13
N LEU A 90 -5.67 17.71 -4.76
CA LEU A 90 -6.80 17.57 -5.66
C LEU A 90 -7.87 18.61 -5.32
N THR A 91 -8.49 19.18 -6.35
CA THR A 91 -9.64 20.09 -6.21
C THR A 91 -10.88 19.44 -6.83
N PRO A 92 -11.63 18.58 -6.11
CA PRO A 92 -12.75 17.85 -6.70
C PRO A 92 -13.85 18.75 -7.28
N CYS A 93 -14.03 19.96 -6.72
CA CYS A 93 -15.01 20.92 -7.19
C CYS A 93 -14.57 21.76 -8.40
N ALA A 94 -13.31 21.65 -8.88
CA ALA A 94 -12.83 22.48 -9.98
C ALA A 94 -13.54 22.20 -11.32
N THR A 95 -14.02 20.96 -11.51
CA THR A 95 -14.67 20.51 -12.76
C THR A 95 -16.19 20.38 -12.65
N VAL A 96 -16.75 20.49 -11.43
CA VAL A 96 -18.18 20.29 -11.19
C VAL A 96 -18.93 21.62 -11.24
N ARG A 97 -19.93 21.70 -12.12
CA ARG A 97 -20.88 22.81 -12.17
C ARG A 97 -22.20 22.41 -11.54
N CYS A 98 -22.52 23.01 -10.39
CA CYS A 98 -23.80 22.81 -9.73
C CYS A 98 -24.88 23.72 -10.33
N SER A 99 -26.13 23.25 -10.36
CA SER A 99 -27.29 24.04 -10.77
C SER A 99 -27.53 25.24 -9.84
N SER A 100 -28.29 26.23 -10.31
CA SER A 100 -28.67 27.39 -9.50
C SER A 100 -29.35 26.94 -8.19
N GLY A 101 -28.98 27.57 -7.07
CA GLY A 101 -29.42 27.19 -5.73
C GLY A 101 -28.61 26.06 -5.08
N TYR A 102 -27.55 25.56 -5.71
CA TYR A 102 -26.64 24.55 -5.15
C TYR A 102 -25.19 25.05 -5.13
N THR A 103 -24.40 24.55 -4.17
CA THR A 103 -22.95 24.78 -4.05
C THR A 103 -22.20 23.46 -4.02
N CYS A 104 -21.01 23.42 -4.62
CA CYS A 104 -20.16 22.23 -4.58
C CYS A 104 -19.47 22.12 -3.23
N GLN A 105 -19.57 20.95 -2.61
CA GLN A 105 -18.85 20.61 -1.39
C GLN A 105 -18.02 19.35 -1.62
N VAL A 106 -16.82 19.32 -1.05
CA VAL A 106 -15.95 18.16 -1.10
C VAL A 106 -16.24 17.28 0.11
N GLU A 107 -16.63 16.03 -0.13
CA GLU A 107 -16.91 15.05 0.91
C GLU A 107 -15.90 13.90 0.88
N GLN A 108 -15.53 13.42 2.06
CA GLN A 108 -14.74 12.21 2.20
C GLN A 108 -15.69 11.02 2.30
N VAL A 109 -15.53 10.06 1.39
CA VAL A 109 -16.37 8.86 1.34
C VAL A 109 -15.69 7.70 2.04
N GLN A 110 -16.49 6.73 2.47
CA GLN A 110 -15.99 5.45 2.94
C GLN A 110 -15.84 4.50 1.75
N CYS A 111 -14.69 3.86 1.67
CA CYS A 111 -14.34 2.90 0.64
C CYS A 111 -13.75 1.64 1.30
N ILE A 112 -13.64 0.55 0.55
CA ILE A 112 -13.21 -0.74 1.10
C ILE A 112 -11.72 -0.72 1.51
N ARG A 113 -10.89 0.10 0.84
CA ARG A 113 -9.45 0.20 1.08
C ARG A 113 -9.00 1.66 1.11
N ALA A 114 -8.39 2.08 2.21
CA ALA A 114 -7.81 3.41 2.34
C ALA A 114 -6.56 3.57 1.44
N PRO A 115 -6.22 4.81 1.03
CA PRO A 115 -6.95 6.05 1.26
C PRO A 115 -8.14 6.24 0.30
N CYS A 116 -9.29 6.69 0.82
CA CYS A 116 -10.48 6.94 0.00
C CYS A 116 -10.43 8.29 -0.72
N PRO A 117 -10.63 8.34 -2.05
CA PRO A 117 -10.65 9.59 -2.78
C PRO A 117 -11.89 10.43 -2.44
N PRO A 118 -11.73 11.74 -2.17
CA PRO A 118 -12.84 12.64 -1.90
C PRO A 118 -13.63 12.89 -3.18
N VAL A 119 -14.93 13.12 -3.02
CA VAL A 119 -15.87 13.35 -4.13
C VAL A 119 -16.49 14.75 -4.03
N ALA A 120 -16.85 15.30 -5.19
CA ALA A 120 -17.58 16.55 -5.28
C ALA A 120 -19.09 16.30 -5.24
N VAL A 121 -19.80 16.95 -4.32
CA VAL A 121 -21.23 16.81 -4.10
C VAL A 121 -21.90 18.18 -4.15
N CYS A 122 -22.91 18.35 -5.00
CA CYS A 122 -23.72 19.57 -5.05
C CYS A 122 -24.76 19.55 -3.92
N LYS A 123 -24.71 20.53 -3.02
CA LYS A 123 -25.66 20.69 -1.92
C LYS A 123 -26.48 21.97 -2.02
N PRO A 124 -27.73 21.98 -1.57
CA PRO A 124 -28.54 23.20 -1.55
C PRO A 124 -27.83 24.32 -0.79
N VAL A 125 -27.82 25.52 -1.36
CA VAL A 125 -27.41 26.72 -0.65
C VAL A 125 -28.47 26.95 0.43
N LYS A 126 -28.05 26.97 1.70
CA LYS A 126 -28.93 27.42 2.79
C LYS A 126 -29.18 28.92 2.61
N THR A 127 -30.14 29.29 1.79
CA THR A 127 -30.68 30.64 1.81
C THR A 127 -31.44 30.81 3.12
N PRO A 128 -31.23 31.90 3.89
CA PRO A 128 -32.22 32.31 4.87
C PRO A 128 -33.56 32.40 4.14
N CYS A 129 -34.59 31.74 4.65
CA CYS A 129 -35.94 31.90 4.09
C CYS A 129 -36.21 33.41 3.97
N PRO A 130 -36.65 33.92 2.81
CA PRO A 130 -37.10 35.30 2.74
C PRO A 130 -38.24 35.41 3.76
N GLN A 131 -38.03 36.21 4.81
CA GLN A 131 -39.11 36.56 5.71
C GLN A 131 -40.21 37.13 4.83
N ARG A 132 -41.33 36.41 4.75
CA ARG A 132 -42.54 36.87 4.09
C ARG A 132 -42.98 38.09 4.89
N VAL A 133 -42.55 39.27 4.48
CA VAL A 133 -43.09 40.52 5.01
C VAL A 133 -44.57 40.47 4.66
N LEU A 134 -45.41 40.11 5.64
CA LEU A 134 -46.84 40.28 5.54
C LEU A 134 -47.06 41.76 5.29
N ARG A 135 -47.33 42.12 4.02
CA ARG A 135 -47.92 43.41 3.71
C ARG A 135 -49.31 43.38 4.32
N THR A 136 -49.44 43.90 5.54
CA THR A 136 -50.73 44.34 6.07
C THR A 136 -51.16 45.51 5.21
N THR A 137 -51.90 45.23 4.14
CA THR A 137 -52.75 46.24 3.52
C THR A 137 -53.85 46.55 4.52
N SER A 138 -53.59 47.52 5.40
CA SER A 138 -54.64 48.17 6.18
C SER A 138 -55.44 49.01 5.18
N ASN A 139 -56.49 48.42 4.64
CA ASN A 139 -57.51 49.15 3.89
C ASN A 139 -58.53 49.71 4.91
N MET A 140 -58.75 51.02 4.79
CA MET A 140 -59.83 51.85 5.37
C MET A 140 -59.76 52.15 6.86
#